data_AF-A0A1Z5HSF8-F1
#
_entry.id   AF-A0A1Z5HSF8-F1
#
_cell.length_a   1.000
_cell.length_b   1.000
_cell.length_c   1.000
_cell.angle_alpha   90.00
_cell.angle_beta   90.00
_cell.angle_gamma   90.00
#
_symmetry.space_group_name_H-M   'P 1'
#
loop_
_entity.id
_entity.type
_entity.pdbx_description
1 polymer ?
#
loop_
_entity_poly.entity_id
_entity_poly.type
_entity_poly.pdbx_seq_one_letter_code
_entity_poly.pdbx_strand_id
1 'polypeptide(L)'
;MGEKTAARVSINISRRAQSAIKGEKFLMSWNISRYIYDDYIIISIDLQNPQRNAVAEISKLGDSWFFNRLFVPPEHRRKGIANALMEELVKILDAKCITLRNEINPYGDMTYEQLLAFYKKFGFKKTEEGFVRYPKTKKQELNVK
;
A
#
# COMPACT_ATOMS: atom_id res chain seq x y z
N MET A 1 23.97 20.26 -4.52
CA MET A 1 22.70 19.52 -4.57
C MET A 1 22.97 18.19 -5.24
N GLY A 2 23.12 17.11 -4.47
CA GLY A 2 23.35 15.78 -5.03
C GLY A 2 22.04 15.21 -5.56
N GLU A 3 22.03 14.72 -6.80
CA GLU A 3 20.94 13.91 -7.33
C GLU A 3 20.74 12.68 -6.44
N LYS A 4 19.68 12.68 -5.61
CA LYS A 4 19.23 11.46 -4.94
C LYS A 4 18.71 10.53 -6.05
N THR A 5 19.54 9.57 -6.44
CA THR A 5 19.20 8.59 -7.49
C THR A 5 18.09 7.68 -6.94
N ALA A 6 16.87 7.85 -7.44
CA ALA A 6 15.74 7.00 -7.07
C ALA A 6 15.87 5.63 -7.75
N ALA A 7 15.70 4.55 -7.00
CA ALA A 7 15.49 3.26 -7.63
C ALA A 7 14.04 3.20 -8.15
N ARG A 8 13.86 3.35 -9.47
CA ARG A 8 12.58 3.12 -10.13
C ARG A 8 12.49 1.66 -10.57
N VAL A 9 11.44 0.97 -10.12
CA VAL A 9 11.13 -0.38 -10.58
C VAL A 9 9.67 -0.44 -10.99
N SER A 10 9.41 -0.83 -12.23
CA SER A 10 8.07 -1.08 -12.75
C SER A 10 7.86 -2.58 -12.91
N ILE A 11 6.76 -3.10 -12.36
CA ILE A 11 6.38 -4.51 -12.47
C ILE A 11 4.94 -4.62 -12.94
N ASN A 12 4.63 -5.68 -13.69
CA ASN A 12 3.26 -6.00 -14.06
C ASN A 12 2.70 -7.04 -13.08
N ILE A 13 1.54 -6.76 -12.49
CA ILE A 13 0.83 -7.70 -11.61
C ILE A 13 -0.52 -8.03 -12.22
N SER A 14 -0.75 -9.30 -12.54
CA SER A 14 -2.04 -9.82 -12.96
C SER A 14 -2.85 -10.38 -11.79
N ARG A 15 -4.11 -9.96 -11.64
CA ARG A 15 -5.08 -10.54 -10.71
C ARG A 15 -6.34 -10.98 -11.44
N ARG A 16 -6.92 -12.09 -10.97
CA ARG A 16 -8.28 -12.50 -11.36
C ARG A 16 -9.28 -11.62 -10.62
N ALA A 17 -10.11 -10.90 -11.36
CA ALA A 17 -11.29 -10.22 -10.82
C ALA A 17 -12.55 -11.03 -11.18
N GLN A 18 -13.53 -11.06 -10.28
CA GLN A 18 -14.85 -11.63 -10.59
C GLN A 18 -15.68 -10.56 -11.31
N SER A 19 -16.23 -10.90 -12.48
CA SER A 19 -17.17 -10.05 -13.21
C SER A 19 -18.51 -9.96 -12.47
N ALA A 20 -19.18 -8.80 -12.56
CA ALA A 20 -20.57 -8.64 -12.14
C ALA A 20 -21.55 -9.40 -13.06
N ILE A 21 -21.09 -9.80 -14.23
CA ILE A 21 -21.81 -10.68 -15.17
C ILE A 21 -21.43 -12.13 -14.81
N LYS A 22 -22.43 -12.94 -14.44
CA LYS A 22 -22.24 -14.34 -13.99
C LYS A 22 -21.29 -15.11 -14.92
N GLY A 23 -20.11 -15.47 -14.39
CA GLY A 23 -19.28 -16.55 -14.94
C GLY A 23 -17.97 -16.14 -15.61
N GLU A 24 -17.78 -14.89 -16.01
CA GLU A 24 -16.54 -14.48 -16.66
C GLU A 24 -15.46 -14.05 -15.65
N LYS A 25 -14.33 -14.76 -15.69
CA LYS A 25 -13.11 -14.39 -14.94
C LYS A 25 -12.22 -13.60 -15.88
N PHE A 26 -12.08 -12.30 -15.64
CA PHE A 26 -11.11 -11.49 -16.35
C PHE A 26 -9.82 -11.38 -15.53
N LEU A 27 -8.68 -11.46 -16.23
CA LEU A 27 -7.38 -11.10 -15.69
C LEU A 27 -7.23 -9.58 -15.83
N MET A 28 -7.25 -8.87 -14.71
CA MET A 28 -6.81 -7.48 -14.68
C MET A 28 -5.31 -7.45 -14.43
N SER A 29 -4.55 -6.86 -15.34
CA SER A 29 -3.13 -6.56 -15.13
C SER A 29 -2.94 -5.09 -14.78
N TRP A 30 -2.19 -4.82 -13.73
CA TRP A 30 -1.79 -3.48 -13.33
C TRP A 30 -0.29 -3.30 -13.46
N ASN A 31 0.14 -2.19 -14.06
CA ASN A 31 1.51 -1.76 -14.02
C ASN A 31 1.74 -0.98 -12.73
N ILE A 32 2.59 -1.53 -11.85
CA ILE A 32 2.93 -0.93 -10.58
C ILE A 32 4.32 -0.31 -10.70
N SER A 33 4.43 0.98 -10.41
CA SER A 33 5.72 1.68 -10.32
C SER A 33 6.03 1.98 -8.86
N ARG A 34 7.26 1.64 -8.46
CA ARG A 34 7.83 1.94 -7.15
C ARG A 34 8.87 3.03 -7.30
N TYR A 35 8.80 4.04 -6.45
CA TYR A 35 9.79 5.09 -6.31
C TYR A 35 10.27 5.05 -4.86
N ILE A 36 11.54 4.71 -4.66
CA ILE A 36 12.11 4.50 -3.34
C ILE A 36 13.29 5.45 -3.17
N TYR A 37 13.15 6.33 -2.19
CA TYR A 37 14.16 7.27 -1.70
C TYR A 37 14.48 6.94 -0.23
N ASP A 38 15.50 7.58 0.33
CA ASP A 38 15.91 7.33 1.73
C ASP A 38 14.86 7.79 2.75
N ASP A 39 14.09 8.81 2.40
CA ASP A 39 13.11 9.51 3.25
C ASP A 39 11.70 9.48 2.67
N TYR A 40 11.49 8.83 1.53
CA TYR A 40 10.20 8.85 0.83
C TYR A 40 9.98 7.59 0.00
N ILE A 41 8.78 7.02 0.04
CA ILE A 41 8.40 5.88 -0.80
C ILE A 41 7.03 6.15 -1.43
N ILE A 42 6.95 5.98 -2.75
CA ILE A 42 5.71 6.03 -3.52
C ILE A 42 5.51 4.69 -4.23
N ILE A 43 4.30 4.16 -4.15
CA ILE A 43 3.83 3.08 -5.01
C ILE A 43 2.64 3.61 -5.79
N SER A 44 2.70 3.50 -7.10
CA SER A 44 1.64 3.96 -7.99
C SER A 44 1.19 2.84 -8.90
N ILE A 45 -0.11 2.79 -9.18
CA ILE A 45 -0.69 1.94 -10.22
C ILE A 45 -1.14 2.87 -11.34
N ASP A 46 -0.64 2.59 -12.54
CA ASP A 46 -1.09 3.26 -13.76
C ASP A 46 -2.50 2.78 -14.12
N LEU A 47 -3.43 3.73 -14.17
CA LEU A 47 -4.85 3.49 -14.49
C LEU A 47 -5.19 3.91 -15.92
N GLN A 48 -4.18 4.03 -16.80
CA GLN A 48 -4.31 4.45 -18.20
C GLN A 48 -4.85 5.89 -18.34
N ASN A 49 -4.78 6.67 -17.26
CA ASN A 49 -5.05 8.10 -17.23
C ASN A 49 -4.01 8.76 -16.31
N PRO A 50 -3.04 9.51 -16.86
CA PRO A 50 -1.89 10.00 -16.10
C PRO A 50 -2.26 10.96 -14.95
N GLN A 51 -3.43 11.60 -15.00
CA GLN A 51 -3.90 12.49 -13.92
C GLN A 51 -4.64 11.75 -12.79
N ARG A 52 -4.83 10.43 -12.90
CA ARG A 52 -5.68 9.65 -11.99
C ARG A 52 -5.03 8.35 -11.55
N ASN A 53 -3.71 8.33 -11.36
CA ASN A 53 -3.06 7.15 -10.80
C ASN A 53 -3.55 6.88 -9.36
N ALA A 54 -3.66 5.60 -9.03
CA ALA A 54 -3.85 5.19 -7.64
C ALA A 54 -2.49 5.12 -6.95
N VAL A 55 -2.42 5.56 -5.69
CA VAL A 55 -1.13 5.75 -5.01
C VAL A 55 -1.17 5.37 -3.53
N ALA A 56 -0.06 4.83 -3.05
CA ALA A 56 0.30 4.74 -1.63
C ALA A 56 1.61 5.49 -1.40
N GLU A 57 1.61 6.44 -0.47
CA GLU A 57 2.73 7.34 -0.20
C GLU A 57 3.08 7.32 1.29
N ILE A 58 4.37 7.19 1.59
CA ILE A 58 4.90 7.26 2.95
C ILE A 58 6.18 8.11 2.97
N SER A 59 6.44 8.77 4.10
CA SER A 59 7.65 9.58 4.28
C SER A 59 8.25 9.40 5.65
N LYS A 60 9.56 9.66 5.75
CA LYS A 60 10.27 9.72 7.01
C LYS A 60 10.18 11.14 7.59
N LEU A 61 9.79 11.24 8.86
CA LEU A 61 9.83 12.47 9.65
C LEU A 61 10.65 12.19 10.91
N GLY A 62 11.84 12.79 11.00
CA GLY A 62 12.84 12.41 12.00
C GLY A 62 13.27 10.94 11.80
N ASP A 63 13.14 10.13 12.85
CA ASP A 63 13.47 8.70 12.82
C ASP A 63 12.26 7.78 12.55
N SER A 64 11.07 8.35 12.36
CA SER A 64 9.84 7.57 12.15
C SER A 64 9.32 7.69 10.72
N TRP A 65 8.80 6.58 10.19
CA TRP A 65 8.06 6.58 8.92
C TRP A 65 6.57 6.75 9.17
N PHE A 66 5.94 7.59 8.36
CA PHE A 66 4.53 7.94 8.44
C PHE A 66 3.80 7.68 7.13
N PHE A 67 2.55 7.25 7.27
CA PHE A 67 1.64 7.04 6.17
C PHE A 67 1.02 8.37 5.74
N ASN A 68 1.31 8.83 4.53
CA ASN A 68 0.84 10.13 4.05
C ASN A 68 -0.52 9.98 3.36
N ARG A 69 -0.61 9.02 2.44
CA ARG A 69 -1.80 8.91 1.58
C ARG A 69 -1.97 7.51 1.02
N LEU A 70 -3.21 7.02 1.06
CA LEU A 70 -3.67 5.92 0.21
C LEU A 70 -4.85 6.46 -0.59
N PHE A 71 -4.73 6.49 -1.91
CA PHE A 71 -5.75 7.06 -2.78
C PHE A 71 -6.03 6.15 -3.98
N VAL A 72 -7.32 5.94 -4.21
CA VAL A 72 -7.84 5.33 -5.43
C VAL A 72 -8.96 6.23 -5.96
N PRO A 73 -8.90 6.66 -7.23
CA PRO A 73 -9.97 7.46 -7.83
C PRO A 73 -11.34 6.76 -7.69
N PRO A 74 -12.43 7.49 -7.39
CA PRO A 74 -13.75 6.91 -7.13
C PRO A 74 -14.21 5.86 -8.16
N GLU A 75 -14.03 6.12 -9.44
CA GLU A 75 -14.39 5.27 -10.58
C GLU A 75 -13.56 3.97 -10.69
N HIS A 76 -12.46 3.91 -9.95
CA HIS A 76 -11.57 2.74 -9.86
C HIS A 76 -11.67 2.03 -8.50
N ARG A 77 -12.47 2.52 -7.55
CA ARG A 77 -12.66 1.87 -6.23
C ARG A 77 -13.36 0.52 -6.35
N ARG A 78 -13.27 -0.27 -5.28
CA ARG A 78 -13.82 -1.65 -5.17
C ARG A 78 -13.29 -2.67 -6.18
N LYS A 79 -12.21 -2.34 -6.90
CA LYS A 79 -11.52 -3.23 -7.86
C LYS A 79 -10.28 -3.92 -7.28
N GLY A 80 -10.02 -3.79 -5.97
CA GLY A 80 -8.85 -4.39 -5.31
C GLY A 80 -7.53 -3.62 -5.44
N ILE A 81 -7.54 -2.44 -6.06
CA ILE A 81 -6.35 -1.59 -6.29
C ILE A 81 -5.68 -1.18 -4.98
N ALA A 82 -6.47 -0.73 -3.99
CA ALA A 82 -5.94 -0.36 -2.67
C ALA A 82 -5.25 -1.55 -1.98
N ASN A 83 -5.79 -2.77 -2.15
CA ASN A 83 -5.13 -3.98 -1.62
C ASN A 83 -3.80 -4.22 -2.33
N ALA A 84 -3.75 -4.12 -3.66
CA ALA A 84 -2.50 -4.30 -4.40
C ALA A 84 -1.42 -3.28 -3.99
N LEU A 85 -1.78 -2.00 -3.85
CA LEU A 85 -0.87 -0.96 -3.36
C LEU A 85 -0.34 -1.30 -1.97
N MET A 86 -1.21 -1.67 -1.04
CA MET A 86 -0.82 -2.02 0.33
C MET A 86 0.01 -3.30 0.40
N GLU A 87 -0.31 -4.33 -0.38
CA GLU A 87 0.47 -5.56 -0.46
C GLU A 87 1.89 -5.30 -0.97
N GLU A 88 2.05 -4.42 -1.95
CA GLU A 88 3.39 -4.01 -2.41
C GLU A 88 4.12 -3.16 -1.37
N LEU A 89 3.41 -2.28 -0.68
CA LEU A 89 4.01 -1.46 0.38
C LEU A 89 4.54 -2.34 1.51
N VAL A 90 3.73 -3.26 2.03
CA VAL A 90 4.16 -4.12 3.15
C VAL A 90 5.36 -4.98 2.81
N LYS A 91 5.50 -5.44 1.55
CA LYS A 91 6.71 -6.15 1.09
C LYS A 91 7.96 -5.28 1.21
N ILE A 92 7.87 -4.01 0.81
CA ILE A 92 8.98 -3.06 0.92
C ILE A 92 9.31 -2.78 2.39
N LEU A 93 8.28 -2.58 3.23
CA LEU A 93 8.46 -2.36 4.66
C LEU A 93 9.16 -3.53 5.34
N ASP A 94 8.77 -4.76 5.02
CA ASP A 94 9.37 -5.97 5.59
C ASP A 94 10.81 -6.16 5.09
N ALA A 95 11.05 -5.95 3.80
CA ALA A 95 12.38 -6.08 3.21
C ALA A 95 13.38 -5.04 3.74
N LYS A 96 12.90 -3.84 4.10
CA LYS A 96 13.72 -2.74 4.62
C LYS A 96 13.66 -2.59 6.14
N CYS A 97 12.99 -3.50 6.85
CA CYS A 97 12.79 -3.44 8.29
C CYS A 97 12.20 -2.09 8.77
N ILE A 98 11.22 -1.55 8.03
CA ILE A 98 10.59 -0.26 8.34
C ILE A 98 9.36 -0.47 9.23
N THR A 99 9.36 0.18 10.39
CA THR A 99 8.15 0.41 11.21
C THR A 99 7.39 1.62 10.66
N LEU A 100 6.11 1.44 10.37
CA LEU A 100 5.27 2.47 9.75
C LEU A 100 4.14 2.89 10.69
N ARG A 101 4.04 4.19 10.96
CA ARG A 101 2.95 4.81 11.71
C ARG A 101 1.89 5.34 10.76
N ASN A 102 0.64 5.24 11.17
CA ASN A 102 -0.50 5.74 10.40
C ASN A 102 -1.49 6.42 11.36
N GLU A 103 -2.05 7.54 10.93
CA GLU A 103 -3.18 8.17 11.60
C GLU A 103 -4.46 7.77 10.87
N ILE A 104 -5.37 7.11 11.59
CA ILE A 104 -6.65 6.71 11.00
C ILE A 104 -7.56 7.92 10.95
N ASN A 105 -7.59 8.54 9.78
CA ASN A 105 -8.46 9.67 9.51
C ASN A 105 -9.29 9.37 8.25
N PRO A 106 -10.56 8.95 8.40
CA PRO A 106 -11.39 8.57 7.26
C PRO A 106 -11.74 9.79 6.41
N TYR A 107 -11.16 9.84 5.22
CA TYR A 107 -11.53 10.76 4.15
C TYR A 107 -12.13 9.97 2.99
N GLY A 108 -13.38 10.27 2.61
CA GLY A 108 -14.09 9.60 1.52
C GLY A 108 -15.17 8.63 2.00
N ASP A 109 -15.31 7.49 1.31
CA ASP A 109 -16.50 6.63 1.42
C ASP A 109 -16.43 5.63 2.59
N MET A 110 -15.29 5.51 3.28
CA MET A 110 -15.10 4.52 4.34
C MET A 110 -15.34 5.14 5.71
N THR A 111 -16.09 4.44 6.57
CA THR A 111 -16.18 4.79 7.99
C THR A 111 -14.85 4.52 8.69
N TYR A 112 -14.69 5.07 9.90
CA TYR A 112 -13.52 4.82 10.74
C TYR A 112 -13.28 3.31 10.95
N GLU A 113 -14.34 2.55 11.25
CA GLU A 113 -14.27 1.12 11.53
C GLU A 113 -13.87 0.32 10.28
N GLN A 114 -14.42 0.70 9.12
CA GLN A 114 -14.07 0.08 7.85
C GLN A 114 -12.60 0.34 7.51
N LEU A 115 -12.13 1.57 7.71
CA LEU A 115 -10.74 1.95 7.44
C LEU A 115 -9.77 1.25 8.40
N LEU A 116 -10.13 1.20 9.69
CA LEU A 116 -9.40 0.45 10.71
C LEU A 116 -9.31 -1.03 10.35
N ALA A 117 -10.43 -1.66 9.97
CA ALA A 117 -10.47 -3.06 9.56
C ALA A 117 -9.64 -3.31 8.30
N PHE A 118 -9.64 -2.38 7.35
CA PHE A 118 -8.80 -2.45 6.17
C PHE A 118 -7.32 -2.49 6.52
N TYR A 119 -6.81 -1.55 7.32
CA TYR A 119 -5.39 -1.52 7.66
C TYR A 119 -4.96 -2.67 8.57
N LYS A 120 -5.84 -3.18 9.45
CA LYS A 120 -5.54 -4.38 10.27
C LYS A 120 -5.15 -5.59 9.41
N LYS A 121 -5.74 -5.76 8.21
CA LYS A 121 -5.38 -6.83 7.27
C LYS A 121 -3.91 -6.78 6.85
N PHE A 122 -3.30 -5.60 6.89
CA PHE A 122 -1.91 -5.36 6.51
C PHE A 122 -0.94 -5.36 7.70
N GLY A 123 -1.42 -5.78 8.88
CA GLY A 123 -0.60 -5.96 10.08
C GLY A 123 -0.48 -4.73 10.98
N PHE A 124 -1.24 -3.67 10.71
CA PHE A 124 -1.30 -2.54 11.65
C PHE A 124 -2.06 -2.91 12.92
N LYS A 125 -1.60 -2.37 14.04
CA LYS A 125 -2.18 -2.56 15.38
C LYS A 125 -2.28 -1.22 16.10
N LYS A 126 -3.28 -1.07 16.97
CA LYS A 126 -3.37 0.08 17.88
C LYS A 126 -2.36 -0.13 19.01
N THR A 127 -1.55 0.88 19.25
CA THR A 127 -0.52 0.95 20.30
C THR A 127 -0.70 2.27 21.05
N GLU A 128 0.09 2.47 22.10
CA GLU A 128 0.14 3.76 22.82
C GLU A 128 0.62 4.89 21.90
N GLU A 129 1.47 4.59 20.93
CA GLU A 129 2.05 5.55 20.00
C GLU A 129 1.23 5.74 18.71
N GLY A 130 -0.04 5.35 18.74
CA GLY A 130 -0.95 5.40 17.60
C GLY A 130 -1.09 4.07 16.87
N PHE A 131 -1.41 4.12 15.57
CA PHE A 131 -1.69 2.93 14.77
C PHE A 131 -0.47 2.54 13.95
N VAL A 132 0.18 1.45 14.35
CA VAL A 132 1.55 1.12 13.94
C VAL A 132 1.61 -0.26 13.30
N ARG A 133 2.43 -0.39 12.26
CA ARG A 133 2.82 -1.66 11.66
C ARG A 133 4.32 -1.88 11.87
N TYR A 134 4.67 -2.97 12.54
CA TYR A 134 6.06 -3.44 12.63
C TYR A 134 6.39 -4.35 11.44
N PRO A 135 7.65 -4.34 10.96
CA PRO A 135 8.07 -5.24 9.88
C PRO A 135 7.98 -6.70 10.34
N LYS A 136 7.47 -7.58 9.47
CA LYS A 136 7.51 -9.02 9.68
C LYS A 136 8.90 -9.52 9.33
N THR A 137 9.65 -10.00 10.31
CA THR A 137 10.91 -10.71 10.03
C THR A 137 10.62 -12.17 9.70
N LYS A 138 11.41 -12.77 8.79
CA LYS A 138 11.29 -14.19 8.37
C LYS A 138 11.27 -15.20 9.55
N LYS A 139 11.69 -14.81 10.76
CA LYS A 139 11.65 -15.67 11.96
C LYS A 139 10.24 -15.96 12.48
N GLN A 140 9.21 -15.21 12.10
CA GLN A 140 7.85 -15.43 12.60
C GLN A 140 7.05 -16.50 11.83
N GLU A 141 7.57 -17.07 10.73
CA GLU A 141 6.92 -18.14 9.97
C GLU A 141 7.27 -19.56 10.46
N LEU A 142 8.23 -19.70 11.39
CA LEU A 142 8.69 -21.02 11.89
C LEU A 142 7.98 -21.50 13.15
N ASN A 143 7.10 -20.70 13.76
CA ASN A 143 6.39 -21.05 15.00
C ASN A 143 4.88 -21.28 14.78
N VAL A 144 4.53 -21.94 13.68
CA VAL A 144 3.24 -22.63 13.55
C VAL A 144 3.54 -24.04 13.06
N LYS A 145 3.85 -24.92 14.01
CA LYS A 145 3.71 -26.37 13.87
C LYS A 145 2.68 -26.83 14.88
#